data_AF-A0A1F8QCV4-F1
#
_entry.id   AF-A0A1F8QCV4-F1
#
_cell.length_a   1.000
_cell.length_b   1.000
_cell.length_c   1.000
_cell.angle_alpha   90.00
_cell.angle_beta   90.00
_cell.angle_gamma   90.00
#
_symmetry.space_group_name_H-M   'P 1'
#
loop_
_entity.id
_entity.type
_entity.pdbx_description
1 polymer ?
#
loop_
_entity_poly.entity_id
_entity_poly.type
_entity_poly.pdbx_seq_one_letter_code
_entity_poly.pdbx_strand_id
1 'polypeptide(L)'
;MIYAIRIKGHLGHQWTDWFGEVTFTLEDNGDTLITGPVVDQAALHGLLKKVRDLGMPLISVNGVEPDPSTTPGTGQADMQDAKL
;
A
#
# COMPACT_ATOMS: atom_id res chain seq x y z
N MET A 1 5.59 -3.15 7.05
CA MET A 1 5.24 -1.71 6.97
C MET A 1 4.63 -1.47 5.60
N ILE A 2 3.61 -0.63 5.45
CA ILE A 2 3.04 -0.32 4.13
C ILE A 2 3.86 0.83 3.53
N TYR A 3 4.13 0.78 2.24
CA TYR A 3 4.75 1.89 1.51
C TYR A 3 3.88 2.33 0.36
N ALA A 4 3.90 3.64 0.11
CA ALA A 4 3.31 4.30 -1.03
C ALA A 4 4.44 4.87 -1.90
N ILE A 5 4.59 4.34 -3.11
CA ILE A 5 5.61 4.71 -4.08
C ILE A 5 4.92 5.36 -5.26
N ARG A 6 5.22 6.65 -5.51
CA ARG A 6 4.65 7.40 -6.63
C ARG A 6 5.65 7.48 -7.77
N ILE A 7 5.20 7.19 -8.98
CA ILE A 7 6.02 7.18 -10.20
C ILE A 7 5.32 7.93 -11.32
N LYS A 8 6.10 8.53 -12.21
CA LYS A 8 5.58 9.30 -13.33
C LYS A 8 5.14 8.39 -14.47
N GLY A 9 3.91 8.60 -14.95
CA GLY A 9 3.32 7.83 -16.02
C GLY A 9 2.40 6.71 -15.53
N HIS A 10 1.83 5.97 -16.48
CA HIS A 10 0.79 4.98 -16.22
C HIS A 10 1.33 3.54 -16.25
N LEU A 11 1.19 2.79 -15.15
CA LEU A 11 1.28 1.33 -15.17
C LEU A 11 -0.08 0.71 -15.47
N GLY A 12 -0.11 -0.09 -16.52
CA GLY A 12 -1.20 -1.00 -16.79
C GLY A 12 -1.20 -2.23 -15.87
N HIS A 13 -2.33 -2.92 -15.84
CA HIS A 13 -2.58 -4.12 -15.04
C HIS A 13 -1.66 -5.32 -15.38
N GLN A 14 -0.91 -5.25 -16.48
CA GLN A 14 0.08 -6.28 -16.86
C GLN A 14 1.28 -6.36 -15.90
N TRP A 15 1.52 -5.30 -15.12
CA TRP A 15 2.66 -5.23 -14.21
C TRP A 15 2.32 -5.71 -12.80
N THR A 16 1.05 -6.00 -12.51
CA THR A 16 0.60 -6.39 -11.17
C THR A 16 1.29 -7.66 -10.68
N ASP A 17 1.41 -8.66 -11.54
CA ASP A 17 2.12 -9.91 -11.24
C ASP A 17 3.62 -9.68 -11.00
N TRP A 18 4.22 -8.72 -11.73
CA TRP A 18 5.65 -8.43 -11.60
C TRP A 18 5.99 -7.76 -10.27
N PHE A 19 5.11 -6.92 -9.72
CA PHE A 19 5.35 -6.25 -8.45
C PHE A 19 4.86 -7.04 -7.23
N GLY A 20 4.04 -8.09 -7.41
CA GLY A 20 3.57 -8.96 -6.34
C GLY A 20 2.30 -8.41 -5.67
N GLU A 21 2.20 -8.56 -4.35
CA GLU A 21 1.04 -8.10 -3.55
C GLU A 21 1.01 -6.57 -3.37
N VAL A 22 0.96 -5.81 -4.47
CA VAL A 22 0.83 -4.36 -4.43
C VAL A 22 -0.37 -3.89 -5.26
N THR A 23 -0.96 -2.78 -4.84
CA THR A 23 -2.07 -2.12 -5.51
C THR A 23 -1.55 -0.97 -6.35
N PHE A 24 -1.99 -0.89 -7.60
CA PHE A 24 -1.73 0.23 -8.50
C PHE A 24 -2.95 1.15 -8.55
N THR A 25 -2.75 2.43 -8.30
CA THR A 25 -3.77 3.46 -8.41
C THR A 25 -3.30 4.51 -9.41
N LEU A 26 -4.08 4.74 -10.46
CA LEU A 26 -3.85 5.83 -11.39
C LEU A 26 -4.41 7.12 -10.78
N GLU A 27 -3.59 8.15 -10.70
CA GLU A 27 -3.99 9.46 -10.20
C GLU A 27 -4.40 10.39 -11.33
N ASP A 28 -5.25 11.38 -11.04
CA ASP A 28 -5.77 12.34 -12.02
C ASP A 28 -4.69 13.17 -12.72
N ASN A 29 -3.51 13.27 -12.13
CA ASN A 29 -2.34 13.94 -12.70
C ASN A 29 -1.56 13.08 -13.72
N GLY A 30 -1.99 11.83 -13.94
CA GLY A 30 -1.35 10.87 -14.85
C GLY A 30 -0.19 10.08 -14.24
N ASP A 31 0.03 10.18 -12.93
CA ASP A 31 1.01 9.38 -12.19
C ASP A 31 0.39 8.06 -11.70
N THR A 32 1.26 7.10 -11.39
CA THR A 32 0.84 5.85 -10.76
C THR A 32 1.34 5.82 -9.33
N LEU A 33 0.41 5.55 -8.41
CA LEU A 33 0.69 5.24 -7.03
C LEU A 33 0.71 3.72 -6.84
N ILE A 34 1.82 3.21 -6.32
CA ILE A 34 2.02 1.80 -5.99
C ILE A 34 1.98 1.69 -4.46
N THR A 35 0.98 1.01 -3.91
CA THR A 35 0.83 0.84 -2.47
C THR A 35 0.86 -0.63 -2.10
N GLY A 36 1.68 -1.00 -1.12
CA GLY A 36 1.69 -2.39 -0.66
C GLY A 36 2.58 -2.65 0.55
N PRO A 37 2.43 -3.84 1.16
CA PRO A 37 3.29 -4.30 2.24
C PRO A 37 4.72 -4.53 1.75
N VAL A 38 5.66 -4.04 2.55
CA VAL A 38 7.08 -4.29 2.37
C VAL A 38 7.58 -5.00 3.63
N VAL A 39 8.18 -6.18 3.41
CA VAL A 39 8.66 -7.08 4.45
C VAL A 39 9.97 -6.55 5.07
N ASP A 40 10.86 -6.03 4.24
CA ASP A 40 12.17 -5.52 4.65
C ASP A 40 12.73 -4.50 3.63
N GLN A 41 13.87 -3.86 3.96
CA GLN A 41 14.47 -2.85 3.09
C GLN A 41 14.97 -3.41 1.74
N ALA A 42 15.43 -4.66 1.66
CA ALA A 42 15.81 -5.26 0.39
C ALA A 42 14.59 -5.44 -0.53
N ALA A 43 13.42 -5.78 0.02
CA ALA A 43 12.17 -5.80 -0.74
C ALA A 43 11.80 -4.41 -1.27
N LEU A 44 11.94 -3.34 -0.46
CA LEU A 44 11.75 -1.95 -0.91
C LEU A 44 12.68 -1.60 -2.07
N HIS A 45 13.97 -1.87 -1.91
CA HIS A 45 14.97 -1.59 -2.95
C HIS A 45 14.72 -2.43 -4.22
N GLY A 46 14.18 -3.64 -4.08
CA GLY A 46 13.72 -4.47 -5.19
C GLY A 46 12.58 -3.81 -5.98
N LEU A 47 11.57 -3.25 -5.30
CA LEU A 47 10.50 -2.48 -5.94
C LEU A 47 11.03 -1.25 -6.68
N LEU A 48 11.94 -0.49 -6.06
CA LEU A 48 12.57 0.68 -6.69
C LEU A 48 13.44 0.31 -7.90
N LYS A 49 14.07 -0.87 -7.87
CA LYS A 49 14.79 -1.38 -9.04
C LYS A 49 13.83 -1.68 -10.19
N LYS A 50 12.67 -2.31 -9.94
CA LYS A 50 11.65 -2.55 -10.99
C LYS A 50 11.16 -1.25 -11.62
N VAL A 51 10.93 -0.20 -10.82
CA VAL A 51 10.60 1.14 -11.33
C VAL A 51 11.68 1.68 -12.26
N ARG A 52 12.95 1.53 -11.88
CA ARG A 52 14.10 1.92 -12.71
C ARG A 52 14.17 1.12 -14.01
N ASP A 53 13.94 -0.19 -13.94
CA ASP A 53 13.99 -1.10 -15.09
C ASP A 53 12.88 -0.78 -16.12
N LEU A 54 11.76 -0.20 -15.67
CA LEU A 54 10.71 0.34 -16.54
C LEU A 54 11.05 1.70 -17.17
N GLY A 55 12.16 2.33 -16.77
CA GLY A 55 12.55 3.66 -17.24
C GLY A 55 11.65 4.79 -16.74
N MET A 56 10.83 4.56 -15.71
CA MET A 56 9.94 5.61 -15.20
C MET A 56 10.60 6.43 -14.09
N PRO A 57 10.40 7.76 -14.10
CA PRO A 57 10.84 8.62 -13.01
C PRO A 57 10.13 8.28 -11.70
N LEU A 58 10.92 8.02 -10.65
CA LEU A 58 10.43 7.94 -9.28
C LEU A 58 10.11 9.35 -8.77
N ILE A 59 8.91 9.57 -8.26
CA ILE A 59 8.46 10.86 -7.73
C ILE A 59 8.64 10.90 -6.21
N SER A 60 8.12 9.89 -5.49
CA SER A 60 8.22 9.84 -4.03
C SER A 60 8.11 8.43 -3.46
N VAL A 61 8.62 8.24 -2.25
CA VAL A 61 8.50 7.01 -1.45
C VAL A 61 8.12 7.41 -0.04
N ASN A 62 6.97 6.93 0.43
CA ASN A 62 6.44 7.25 1.76
C ASN A 62 6.11 5.97 2.51
N GLY A 63 6.52 5.88 3.78
CA GLY A 63 6.02 4.86 4.69
C GLY A 63 4.61 5.25 5.13
N VAL A 64 3.64 4.35 4.97
CA VAL A 64 2.26 4.53 5.41
C VAL A 64 2.09 3.68 6.66
N GLU A 65 1.75 4.32 7.78
CA GLU A 65 1.33 3.59 8.96
C GLU A 65 -0.04 2.97 8.68
N PRO A 66 -0.21 1.64 8.88
CA PRO A 66 -1.53 1.05 8.82
C PRO A 66 -2.37 1.71 9.92
N ASP A 67 -3.48 2.33 9.52
CA ASP A 67 -4.34 3.05 10.43
C ASP A 67 -4.79 2.10 11.57
N PRO A 68 -4.46 2.40 12.85
CA PRO A 68 -4.80 1.52 13.96
C PRO A 68 -6.31 1.46 14.25
N SER A 69 -7.16 2.22 13.54
CA SER A 69 -8.60 2.31 13.80
C SER A 69 -9.42 1.15 13.26
N THR A 70 -8.88 0.27 12.41
CA THR A 70 -9.60 -0.95 12.00
C THR A 70 -9.43 -2.04 13.06
N THR A 71 -9.90 -1.75 14.27
CA THR A 71 -10.38 -2.79 15.16
C THR A 71 -11.82 -3.07 14.71
N PRO A 72 -12.14 -4.21 14.08
CA PRO A 72 -13.53 -4.62 13.96
C PRO A 72 -14.07 -4.69 15.38
N GLY A 73 -15.02 -3.82 15.70
CA GLY A 73 -15.68 -3.75 16.98
C GLY A 73 -16.12 -5.15 17.38
N THR A 74 -15.38 -5.74 18.32
CA THR A 74 -15.82 -6.93 19.03
C THR A 74 -17.07 -6.52 19.80
N GLY A 75 -18.13 -7.28 19.59
CA GLY A 75 -19.50 -6.93 19.94
C GLY A 75 -19.66 -6.38 21.36
N GLN A 76 -20.50 -5.36 21.42
CA GLN A 76 -21.41 -5.06 22.52
C GLN A 76 -21.89 -6.36 23.20
N ALA A 77 -21.27 -6.69 24.33
CA ALA A 77 -21.73 -7.70 25.28
C ALA A 77 -21.21 -7.35 26.68
N ASP A 78 -21.75 -6.28 27.26
CA ASP A 78 -21.84 -6.15 28.71
C ASP A 78 -23.32 -6.25 29.10
N MET A 79 -23.75 -7.49 29.34
CA MET A 79 -24.85 -7.80 30.26
C MET A 79 -24.21 -8.01 31.64
N GLN A 80 -24.52 -7.12 32.59
CA GLN A 80 -24.40 -7.22 34.04
C GLN A 80 -25.09 -5.95 34.58
N ASP A 81 -26.19 -5.93 35.33
CA ASP A 81 -26.80 -6.91 36.21
C ASP A 81 -28.31 -6.66 36.34
N ALA A 82 -29.07 -7.74 36.43
CA ALA A 82 -30.43 -7.74 36.93
C ALA A 82 -30.42 -7.96 38.46
N LYS A 83 -30.97 -7.03 39.25
CA LYS A 83 -31.75 -7.39 40.46
C LYS A 83 -32.52 -6.21 41.08
N LEU A 84 -33.85 -6.35 41.09
CA LEU A 84 -34.90 -5.81 41.98
C LEU A 84 -34.99 -4.29 42.22
#